data_AF-A0A7C3WJU8-F1
#
_entry.id   AF-A0A7C3WJU8-F1
#
_cell.length_a   1.000
_cell.length_b   1.000
_cell.length_c   1.000
_cell.angle_alpha   90.00
_cell.angle_beta   90.00
_cell.angle_gamma   90.00
#
_symmetry.space_group_name_H-M   'P 1'
#
loop_
_entity.id
_entity.type
_entity.pdbx_description
1 polymer ?
#
loop_
_entity_poly.entity_id
_entity_poly.type
_entity_poly.pdbx_seq_one_letter_code
_entity_poly.pdbx_strand_id
1 'polypeptide(L)'
;MALRDFHPHEWAYFAFHCAHLPRVADEGKAGEGDESVEVCEGVVTEGLEREWRRYLICWALERLSERERQVIKRLYWDEWTEAEIAQEMGISQQAVSKIKQRAIQKLRELLKGLL
;
A
#
# COMPACT_ATOMS: atom_id res chain seq x y z
N MET A 1 -2.68 9.55 -8.94
CA MET A 1 -1.31 10.07 -8.77
C MET A 1 -1.00 10.03 -7.27
N ALA A 2 -0.87 8.82 -6.70
CA ALA A 2 -0.85 8.61 -5.24
C ALA A 2 0.26 7.66 -4.76
N LEU A 3 1.00 7.03 -5.69
CA LEU A 3 2.08 6.08 -5.38
C LEU A 3 3.48 6.72 -5.45
N ARG A 4 3.58 7.97 -5.93
CA ARG A 4 4.88 8.64 -6.17
C ARG A 4 5.44 9.36 -4.95
N ASP A 5 4.61 9.62 -3.94
CA ASP A 5 4.99 10.36 -2.73
C ASP A 5 5.43 9.45 -1.57
N PHE A 6 5.51 8.14 -1.81
CA PHE A 6 5.83 7.17 -0.76
C PHE A 6 7.36 7.04 -0.68
N HIS A 7 7.97 7.71 0.31
CA HIS A 7 9.41 7.87 0.45
C HIS A 7 10.08 6.54 0.90
N PRO A 8 11.37 6.28 0.64
CA PRO A 8 12.10 5.09 1.14
C PRO A 8 11.98 4.85 2.67
N HIS A 9 11.78 5.88 3.48
CA HIS A 9 11.54 5.75 4.93
C HIS A 9 10.17 5.12 5.26
N GLU A 10 9.16 5.33 4.42
CA GLU A 10 7.83 4.72 4.60
C GLU A 10 7.85 3.23 4.22
N TRP A 11 8.82 2.78 3.40
CA TRP A 11 9.08 1.36 3.21
C TRP A 11 9.89 0.72 4.34
N ALA A 12 10.76 1.46 5.01
CA ALA A 12 11.35 0.99 6.27
C ALA A 12 10.24 0.81 7.33
N TYR A 13 9.30 1.74 7.39
CA TYR A 13 8.08 1.61 8.18
C TYR A 13 7.23 0.41 7.72
N PHE A 14 7.05 0.18 6.41
CA PHE A 14 6.38 -1.01 5.85
C PHE A 14 7.09 -2.32 6.22
N ALA A 15 8.40 -2.42 6.04
CA ALA A 15 9.18 -3.61 6.38
C ALA A 15 9.16 -3.90 7.89
N PHE A 16 9.09 -2.87 8.72
CA PHE A 16 9.05 -2.97 10.18
C PHE A 16 7.65 -3.25 10.73
N HIS A 17 6.59 -2.58 10.22
CA HIS A 17 5.22 -2.69 10.72
C HIS A 17 4.33 -3.70 9.97
N CYS A 18 4.54 -3.90 8.65
CA CYS A 18 3.72 -4.84 7.86
C CYS A 18 4.20 -6.28 7.97
N ALA A 19 5.43 -6.52 8.42
CA ALA A 19 5.87 -7.87 8.79
C ALA A 19 5.05 -8.46 9.96
N HIS A 20 4.28 -7.63 10.69
CA HIS A 20 3.60 -7.98 11.94
C HIS A 20 2.16 -7.47 12.04
N LEU A 21 1.51 -7.17 10.92
CA LEU A 21 0.12 -6.74 10.97
C LEU A 21 -0.78 -7.95 11.34
N PRO A 22 -1.51 -7.90 12.48
CA PRO A 22 -2.44 -8.97 12.81
C PRO A 22 -3.43 -9.08 11.66
N ARG A 23 -3.56 -10.29 11.12
CA ARG A 23 -4.56 -10.62 10.09
C ARG A 23 -5.91 -10.18 10.64
N VAL A 24 -6.40 -9.01 10.22
CA VAL A 24 -7.66 -8.49 10.71
C VAL A 24 -8.73 -9.49 10.27
N ALA A 25 -9.17 -10.30 11.23
CA ALA A 25 -10.35 -11.11 11.08
C ALA A 25 -11.51 -10.13 11.03
N ASP A 26 -12.29 -10.23 9.96
CA ASP A 26 -13.57 -9.56 9.84
C ASP A 26 -14.46 -10.09 10.96
N GLU A 27 -14.55 -9.36 12.07
CA GLU A 27 -15.53 -9.60 13.11
C GLU A 27 -16.40 -8.36 13.21
N GLY A 28 -17.39 -8.29 12.31
CA GLY A 28 -18.51 -7.39 12.50
C GLY A 28 -19.26 -7.77 13.78
N LYS A 29 -19.26 -6.87 14.77
CA LYS A 29 -20.40 -6.69 15.67
C LYS A 29 -20.56 -5.25 16.14
N ALA A 30 -21.76 -4.76 15.87
CA ALA A 30 -22.34 -3.54 16.41
C ALA A 30 -22.54 -3.62 17.94
N GLY A 31 -22.39 -2.48 18.62
CA GLY A 31 -22.80 -2.26 20.00
C GLY A 31 -22.60 -0.81 20.42
N GLU A 32 -23.71 -0.13 20.71
CA GLU A 32 -23.86 1.26 21.18
C GLU A 32 -23.16 1.59 22.50
N GLY A 33 -22.80 2.87 22.68
CA GLY A 33 -22.47 3.45 23.98
C GLY A 33 -21.91 4.87 23.87
N ASP A 34 -22.76 5.86 24.14
CA ASP A 34 -22.50 7.30 24.24
C ASP A 34 -21.56 7.65 25.42
N GLU A 35 -20.46 8.38 25.17
CA GLU A 35 -19.76 9.16 26.19
C GLU A 35 -19.17 10.42 25.54
N SER A 36 -19.59 11.58 26.06
CA SER A 36 -19.21 12.90 25.57
C SER A 36 -17.70 13.12 25.69
N VAL A 37 -17.02 13.28 24.55
CA VAL A 37 -15.61 13.68 24.48
C VAL A 37 -15.53 15.05 23.80
N GLU A 38 -15.01 16.05 24.50
CA GLU A 38 -14.55 17.29 23.87
C GLU A 38 -13.41 16.95 22.90
N VAL A 39 -13.74 16.91 21.61
CA VAL A 39 -12.78 16.65 20.54
C VAL A 39 -12.07 17.95 20.17
N CYS A 40 -10.79 18.04 20.47
CA CYS A 40 -9.88 19.02 19.88
C CYS A 40 -9.71 18.70 18.37
N GLU A 41 -10.66 19.15 17.56
CA GLU A 41 -10.98 18.63 16.22
C GLU A 41 -9.99 19.01 15.09
N GLY A 42 -9.05 19.91 15.33
CA GLY A 42 -8.28 20.54 14.24
C GLY A 42 -6.95 19.87 13.85
N VAL A 43 -6.21 19.31 14.81
CA VAL A 43 -4.79 18.91 14.59
C VAL A 43 -4.59 17.39 14.63
N VAL A 44 -5.50 16.66 15.28
CA VAL A 44 -5.45 15.20 15.41
C VAL A 44 -5.91 14.50 14.12
N THR A 45 -6.79 15.15 13.35
CA THR A 45 -7.46 14.59 12.17
C THR A 45 -6.50 14.41 10.99
N GLU A 46 -5.69 15.42 10.65
CA GLU A 46 -4.76 15.34 9.51
C GLU A 46 -3.65 14.28 9.71
N GLY A 47 -3.17 14.11 10.94
CA GLY A 47 -2.20 13.08 11.31
C GLY A 47 -2.80 11.68 11.17
N LEU A 48 -4.00 11.49 11.74
CA LEU A 48 -4.71 10.22 11.70
C LEU A 48 -5.09 9.80 10.28
N GLU A 49 -5.55 10.74 9.45
CA GLU A 49 -5.86 10.46 8.04
C GLU A 49 -4.62 10.07 7.24
N ARG A 50 -3.46 10.66 7.55
CA ARG A 50 -2.19 10.31 6.90
C ARG A 50 -1.76 8.90 7.29
N GLU A 51 -1.84 8.56 8.57
CA GLU A 51 -1.53 7.21 9.06
C GLU A 51 -2.50 6.17 8.50
N TRP A 52 -3.80 6.49 8.44
CA TRP A 52 -4.81 5.63 7.84
C TRP A 52 -4.55 5.37 6.35
N ARG A 53 -4.20 6.42 5.58
CA ARG A 53 -3.81 6.27 4.17
C ARG A 53 -2.58 5.38 4.00
N ARG A 54 -1.57 5.56 4.85
CA ARG A 54 -0.37 4.68 4.85
C ARG A 54 -0.76 3.24 5.12
N TYR A 55 -1.60 3.01 6.13
CA TYR A 55 -2.10 1.68 6.47
C TYR A 55 -2.83 1.02 5.29
N LEU A 56 -3.75 1.72 4.63
CA LEU A 56 -4.50 1.19 3.48
C LEU A 56 -3.59 0.82 2.31
N ILE A 57 -2.60 1.67 2.01
CA ILE A 57 -1.61 1.39 0.95
C ILE A 57 -0.81 0.14 1.30
N CYS A 58 -0.37 0.02 2.55
CA CYS A 58 0.35 -1.17 3.03
C CYS A 58 -0.50 -2.44 2.87
N TRP A 59 -1.73 -2.42 3.38
CA TRP A 59 -2.70 -3.50 3.28
C TRP A 59 -2.98 -3.94 1.83
N ALA A 60 -2.97 -2.99 0.89
CA ALA A 60 -3.15 -3.28 -0.54
C ALA A 60 -1.89 -3.87 -1.18
N LEU A 61 -0.70 -3.38 -0.83
CA LEU A 61 0.59 -3.92 -1.31
C LEU A 61 0.85 -5.34 -0.83
N GLU A 62 0.42 -5.70 0.38
CA GLU A 62 0.50 -7.08 0.89
C GLU A 62 -0.32 -8.08 0.09
N ARG A 63 -1.39 -7.62 -0.55
CA ARG A 63 -2.24 -8.46 -1.42
C ARG A 63 -1.67 -8.64 -2.81
N LEU A 64 -0.63 -7.90 -3.20
CA LEU A 64 0.12 -8.21 -4.42
C LEU A 64 0.90 -9.51 -4.24
N SER A 65 0.97 -10.28 -5.33
CA SER A 65 1.84 -11.45 -5.42
C SER A 65 3.30 -11.02 -5.28
N GLU A 66 4.18 -11.90 -4.84
CA GLU A 66 5.60 -11.58 -4.65
C GLU A 66 6.23 -10.94 -5.90
N ARG A 67 5.95 -11.50 -7.08
CA ARG A 67 6.41 -10.93 -8.36
C ARG A 67 5.84 -9.53 -8.66
N GLU A 68 4.57 -9.29 -8.35
CA GLU A 68 3.93 -7.99 -8.55
C GLU A 68 4.55 -6.95 -7.61
N ARG A 69 4.76 -7.32 -6.34
CA ARG A 69 5.39 -6.47 -5.33
C ARG A 69 6.83 -6.12 -5.70
N GLN A 70 7.61 -7.09 -6.19
CA GLN A 70 8.97 -6.85 -6.66
C GLN A 70 9.02 -5.86 -7.82
N VAL A 71 8.17 -6.04 -8.85
CA VAL A 71 8.10 -5.11 -9.98
C VAL A 71 7.71 -3.70 -9.53
N ILE A 72 6.69 -3.57 -8.67
CA ILE A 72 6.27 -2.27 -8.14
C ILE A 72 7.37 -1.62 -7.31
N LYS A 73 8.04 -2.37 -6.43
CA LYS A 73 9.15 -1.86 -5.62
C LYS A 73 10.26 -1.29 -6.51
N ARG A 74 10.73 -2.06 -7.49
CA ARG A 74 11.83 -1.61 -8.37
C ARG A 74 11.47 -0.40 -9.21
N LEU A 75 10.24 -0.33 -9.73
CA LEU A 75 9.78 0.79 -10.56
C LEU A 75 9.64 2.10 -9.78
N TYR A 76 9.10 2.04 -8.56
CA TYR A 76 8.68 3.24 -7.84
C TYR A 76 9.66 3.66 -6.73
N TRP A 77 10.47 2.72 -6.19
CA TRP A 77 11.48 3.02 -5.16
C TRP A 77 12.89 3.01 -5.68
N ASP A 78 13.25 1.92 -6.36
CA ASP A 78 14.63 1.77 -6.81
C ASP A 78 14.88 2.59 -8.09
N GLU A 79 13.83 3.19 -8.66
CA GLU A 79 13.81 3.99 -9.90
C GLU A 79 14.29 3.22 -11.14
N TRP A 80 14.13 1.90 -11.13
CA TRP A 80 14.51 1.06 -12.26
C TRP A 80 13.51 1.18 -13.40
N THR A 81 14.02 1.00 -14.61
CA THR A 81 13.23 0.85 -15.82
C THR A 81 12.64 -0.56 -15.94
N GLU A 82 11.55 -0.71 -16.69
CA GLU A 82 11.01 -2.04 -17.01
C GLU A 82 12.02 -2.93 -17.73
N ALA A 83 12.97 -2.34 -18.46
CA ALA A 83 14.03 -3.07 -19.14
C ALA A 83 15.06 -3.64 -18.15
N GLU A 84 15.51 -2.85 -17.18
CA GLU A 84 16.43 -3.32 -16.12
C GLU A 84 15.79 -4.43 -15.28
N ILE A 85 14.52 -4.27 -14.91
CA ILE A 85 13.76 -5.29 -14.18
C ILE A 85 13.61 -6.56 -15.03
N ALA A 86 13.38 -6.43 -16.33
CA ALA A 86 13.27 -7.57 -17.25
C ALA A 86 14.57 -8.37 -17.33
N GLN A 87 15.71 -7.66 -17.43
CA GLN A 87 17.03 -8.28 -17.42
C GLN A 87 17.29 -9.04 -16.12
N GLU A 88 17.00 -8.43 -14.97
CA GLU A 88 17.23 -9.07 -13.67
C GLU A 88 16.31 -10.27 -13.43
N MET A 89 15.04 -10.17 -13.84
CA MET A 89 14.06 -11.24 -13.65
C MET A 89 14.16 -12.35 -14.71
N GLY A 90 15.02 -12.19 -15.73
CA GLY A 90 15.17 -13.16 -16.82
C GLY A 90 13.89 -13.33 -17.66
N ILE A 91 13.10 -12.27 -17.82
CA ILE A 91 11.84 -12.26 -18.60
C ILE A 91 11.83 -11.11 -19.61
N SER A 92 10.83 -11.08 -20.50
CA SER A 92 10.72 -9.96 -21.44
C SER A 92 10.20 -8.68 -20.78
N GLN A 93 10.59 -7.52 -21.31
CA GLN A 93 10.04 -6.23 -20.90
C GLN A 93 8.50 -6.20 -21.00
N GLN A 94 7.92 -6.85 -22.03
CA GLN A 94 6.47 -6.99 -22.16
C GLN A 94 5.85 -7.81 -21.01
N ALA A 95 6.54 -8.83 -20.51
CA ALA A 95 6.08 -9.59 -19.35
C ALA A 95 6.10 -8.73 -18.08
N VAL A 96 7.17 -7.94 -17.87
CA VAL A 96 7.23 -6.95 -16.77
C VAL A 96 6.09 -5.94 -16.89
N SER A 97 5.84 -5.42 -18.09
CA SER A 97 4.75 -4.48 -18.35
C SER A 97 3.38 -5.07 -18.02
N LYS A 98 3.12 -6.33 -18.38
CA LYS A 98 1.90 -7.05 -18.00
C LYS A 98 1.79 -7.23 -16.48
N ILE A 99 2.89 -7.55 -15.79
CA ILE A 99 2.90 -7.67 -14.32
C ILE A 99 2.58 -6.31 -13.69
N LYS A 100 3.24 -5.24 -14.14
CA LYS A 100 2.99 -3.86 -13.68
C LYS A 100 1.51 -3.48 -13.85
N GLN A 101 0.94 -3.72 -15.03
CA GLN A 101 -0.46 -3.38 -15.30
C GLN A 101 -1.42 -4.14 -14.37
N ARG A 102 -1.20 -5.44 -14.17
CA ARG A 102 -2.03 -6.25 -13.25
C ARG A 102 -1.91 -5.76 -11.82
N ALA A 103 -0.68 -5.50 -11.35
CA ALA A 103 -0.43 -4.99 -10.01
C ALA A 103 -1.14 -3.65 -9.78
N ILE A 104 -0.99 -2.69 -10.70
CA ILE A 104 -1.66 -1.38 -10.61
C ILE A 104 -3.17 -1.53 -10.62
N GLN A 105 -3.73 -2.38 -11.49
CA GLN A 105 -5.17 -2.62 -11.53
C GLN A 105 -5.67 -3.21 -10.21
N LYS A 106 -4.95 -4.19 -9.66
CA LYS A 106 -5.29 -4.81 -8.37
C LYS A 106 -5.25 -3.79 -7.23
N LEU A 107 -4.22 -2.95 -7.16
CA LEU A 107 -4.13 -1.88 -6.17
C LEU A 107 -5.30 -0.88 -6.31
N ARG A 108 -5.65 -0.50 -7.55
CA ARG A 108 -6.78 0.38 -7.81
C ARG A 108 -8.10 -0.20 -7.33
N GLU A 109 -8.38 -1.47 -7.61
CA GLU A 109 -9.61 -2.13 -7.15
C GLU A 109 -9.64 -2.25 -5.63
N LEU A 110 -8.51 -2.59 -4.99
CA LEU A 110 -8.41 -2.73 -3.54
C LEU A 110 -8.61 -1.41 -2.80
N LEU A 111 -8.13 -0.31 -3.36
CA LEU A 111 -8.20 1.01 -2.73
C LEU A 111 -9.46 1.80 -3.14
N LYS A 112 -10.27 1.26 -4.06
CA LYS A 112 -11.48 1.93 -4.55
C LYS A 112 -12.49 2.08 -3.42
N GLY A 113 -12.87 3.32 -3.12
CA GLY A 113 -13.83 3.63 -2.06
C GLY A 113 -13.25 3.57 -0.63
N LEU A 114 -11.94 3.34 -0.49
CA LEU A 114 -11.21 3.40 0.79
C LEU A 114 -10.31 4.65 0.88
N LEU A 115 -9.98 5.24 -0.27
CA LEU A 115 -9.30 6.53 -0.43
C LEU A 115 -10.28 7.55 -1.03
#